data_AF-A0A0N5AK71-F1
#
_entry.id   AF-A0A0N5AK71-F1
#
_cell.length_a   1.000
_cell.length_b   1.000
_cell.length_c   1.000
_cell.angle_alpha   90.00
_cell.angle_beta   90.00
_cell.angle_gamma   90.00
#
_symmetry.space_group_name_H-M   'P 1'
#
loop_
_entity.id
_entity.type
_entity.pdbx_description
1 polymer ?
#
loop_
_entity_poly.entity_id
_entity_poly.type
_entity_poly.pdbx_seq_one_letter_code
_entity_poly.pdbx_strand_id
1 'polypeptide(L)'
;MILDEIIAHFSKFGKVLVDWPLRSDTSFSMCSTASQQRSMGFAFLIYDCEPSVHLLIKHCYIDNDKYYIFMSSATINDRPVEVRPWRLSDVDWLLDPKMEINPHFTVFVGGVPRPTKASEIAQAMTSLYGQVCYAGLDIDHELRYPKNYARVTFVSMHSFLAAVKNRYASFFSAGLNAAKKVSLALFYFRTLFYFIIFVEVKPYVMDSKKCDQCCGTKCEGKLASLYCGHLSCLQYFCRPCWDEFHYGSHASKLLATHKPLIRIQNHVQVLLL
;
A
#
# COMPACT_ATOMS: atom_id res chain seq x y z
N MET A 1 13.63 25.42 -7.42
CA MET A 1 12.60 25.79 -6.44
C MET A 1 12.97 25.17 -5.11
N ILE A 2 13.17 26.02 -4.10
CA ILE A 2 13.66 25.65 -2.77
C ILE A 2 12.46 25.32 -1.87
N LEU A 3 12.65 24.44 -0.87
CA LEU A 3 11.61 24.03 0.11
C LEU A 3 10.81 25.21 0.66
N ASP A 4 11.51 26.28 1.05
CA ASP A 4 10.91 27.46 1.66
C ASP A 4 9.99 28.22 0.68
N GLU A 5 10.33 28.25 -0.62
CA GLU A 5 9.47 28.85 -1.65
C GLU A 5 8.17 28.06 -1.81
N ILE A 6 8.25 26.72 -1.76
CA ILE A 6 7.09 25.83 -1.86
C ILE A 6 6.18 26.02 -0.64
N ILE A 7 6.76 25.98 0.58
CA ILE A 7 6.00 26.21 1.81
C ILE A 7 5.36 27.61 1.81
N ALA A 8 6.12 28.66 1.46
CA ALA A 8 5.60 30.02 1.41
C ALA A 8 4.48 30.19 0.38
N HIS A 9 4.56 29.50 -0.75
CA HIS A 9 3.51 29.54 -1.76
C HIS A 9 2.23 28.82 -1.28
N PHE A 10 2.35 27.60 -0.77
CA PHE A 10 1.19 26.77 -0.43
C PHE A 10 0.58 27.05 0.95
N SER A 11 1.33 27.67 1.87
CA SER A 11 0.80 28.09 3.19
C SER A 11 -0.33 29.12 3.09
N LYS A 12 -0.47 29.79 1.94
CA LYS A 12 -1.59 30.70 1.65
C LYS A 12 -2.96 30.01 1.67
N PHE A 13 -3.00 28.69 1.45
CA PHE A 13 -4.24 27.91 1.45
C PHE A 13 -4.56 27.31 2.83
N GLY A 14 -3.61 27.33 3.75
CA GLY A 14 -3.73 26.77 5.10
C GLY A 14 -2.42 26.19 5.61
N LYS A 15 -2.45 25.59 6.81
CA LYS A 15 -1.28 24.94 7.38
C LYS A 15 -0.92 23.71 6.55
N VAL A 16 0.27 23.71 5.97
CA VAL A 16 0.73 22.68 5.04
C VAL A 16 2.03 22.04 5.53
N LEU A 17 2.07 20.71 5.48
CA LEU A 17 3.28 19.91 5.56
C LEU A 17 3.70 19.51 4.14
N VAL A 18 4.97 19.73 3.80
CA VAL A 18 5.53 19.31 2.52
C VAL A 18 6.47 18.14 2.76
N ASP A 19 6.18 17.02 2.11
CA ASP A 19 6.94 15.76 2.22
C ASP A 19 7.46 15.32 0.84
N TRP A 20 8.61 14.64 0.80
CA TRP A 20 9.20 14.13 -0.43
C TRP A 20 9.30 12.61 -0.38
N PRO A 21 9.06 11.91 -1.51
CA PRO A 21 9.33 10.47 -1.58
C PRO A 21 10.80 10.21 -1.22
N LEU A 22 11.04 9.35 -0.23
CA LEU A 22 12.38 8.87 0.09
C LEU A 22 12.91 8.05 -1.09
N ARG A 23 14.15 8.30 -1.51
CA ARG A 23 14.80 7.43 -2.50
C ARG A 23 15.03 6.08 -1.83
N SER A 24 14.47 5.02 -2.39
CA SER A 24 14.78 3.65 -2.00
C SER A 24 16.14 3.28 -2.58
N ASP A 25 17.22 3.88 -2.07
CA ASP A 25 18.52 3.25 -2.19
C ASP A 25 18.55 2.16 -1.11
N THR A 26 18.85 0.94 -1.54
CA THR A 26 19.08 -0.26 -0.71
C THR A 26 19.67 0.08 0.67
N SER A 27 19.09 -0.53 1.71
CA SER A 27 19.50 -0.47 3.11
C SER A 27 21.00 -0.24 3.33
N PHE A 28 21.34 0.66 4.27
CA PHE A 28 22.65 1.19 4.65
C PHE A 28 23.11 2.47 3.93
N SER A 29 22.61 3.62 4.38
CA SER A 29 23.43 4.84 4.46
C SER A 29 22.72 5.90 5.30
N MET A 30 23.30 6.20 6.47
CA MET A 30 23.04 7.46 7.16
C MET A 30 23.48 8.63 6.28
N CYS A 31 22.71 9.72 6.35
CA CYS A 31 22.98 11.00 5.69
C CYS A 31 22.71 11.02 4.17
N SER A 32 21.43 10.98 3.78
CA SER A 32 21.00 11.65 2.55
C SER A 32 20.77 13.12 2.89
N THR A 33 21.66 14.00 2.42
CA THR A 33 21.52 15.44 2.56
C THR A 33 20.20 15.92 1.93
N ALA A 34 19.55 16.91 2.55
CA ALA A 34 18.26 17.45 2.10
C ALA A 34 18.24 17.92 0.63
N SER A 35 19.40 18.11 0.00
CA SER A 35 19.55 18.41 -1.42
C SER A 35 19.22 17.24 -2.34
N GLN A 36 19.46 15.98 -1.94
CA GLN A 36 19.16 14.80 -2.77
C GLN A 36 17.67 14.44 -2.78
N GLN A 37 16.95 14.63 -1.65
CA GLN A 37 15.49 14.42 -1.57
C GLN A 37 14.70 15.35 -2.49
N ARG A 38 15.20 16.58 -2.71
CA ARG A 38 14.52 17.63 -3.52
C ARG A 38 14.57 17.39 -5.04
N SER A 39 15.27 16.35 -5.51
CA SER A 39 15.50 16.11 -6.95
C SER A 39 14.43 15.26 -7.65
N MET A 40 13.40 14.80 -6.92
CA MET A 40 12.41 13.84 -7.42
C MET A 40 11.36 14.43 -8.37
N GLY A 41 11.36 15.76 -8.58
CA GLY A 41 10.48 16.43 -9.53
C GLY A 41 9.02 16.58 -9.09
N PHE A 42 8.65 16.01 -7.93
CA PHE A 42 7.36 16.19 -7.26
C PHE A 42 7.52 16.20 -5.73
N ALA A 43 6.49 16.67 -5.03
CA ALA A 43 6.38 16.67 -3.57
C ALA A 43 4.93 16.37 -3.18
N PHE A 44 4.72 15.92 -1.95
CA PHE A 44 3.40 15.73 -1.35
C PHE A 44 3.07 16.94 -0.49
N LEU A 45 1.86 17.48 -0.67
CA LEU A 45 1.27 18.50 0.18
C LEU A 45 0.23 17.86 1.07
N ILE A 46 0.38 18.01 2.38
CA ILE A 46 -0.55 17.47 3.38
C ILE A 46 -1.10 18.66 4.16
N TYR A 47 -2.38 18.93 4.01
CA TYR A 47 -3.09 19.95 4.80
C TYR A 47 -3.73 19.28 6.02
N ASP A 48 -3.86 20.04 7.10
CA ASP A 48 -4.53 19.59 8.34
C ASP A 48 -6.05 19.56 8.22
N CYS A 49 -6.62 20.25 7.23
CA CYS A 49 -8.06 20.31 7.01
C CYS A 49 -8.44 20.28 5.52
N GLU A 50 -9.58 19.65 5.24
CA GLU A 50 -10.14 19.51 3.89
C GLU A 50 -10.41 20.86 3.18
N PRO A 51 -10.92 21.92 3.86
CA PRO A 51 -11.17 23.21 3.21
C PRO A 51 -9.93 23.83 2.56
N SER A 52 -8.74 23.62 3.11
CA SER A 52 -7.48 24.10 2.51
C SER A 52 -7.16 23.41 1.18
N VAL A 53 -7.49 22.12 1.06
CA VAL A 53 -7.37 21.38 -0.21
C VAL A 53 -8.33 21.94 -1.24
N HIS A 54 -9.60 22.16 -0.86
CA HIS A 54 -10.60 22.78 -1.76
C HIS A 54 -10.18 24.18 -2.21
N LEU A 55 -9.64 24.99 -1.30
CA LEU A 55 -9.16 26.34 -1.61
C LEU A 55 -7.98 26.32 -2.60
N LEU A 56 -7.03 25.40 -2.42
CA LEU A 56 -5.94 25.17 -3.37
C LEU A 56 -6.50 24.78 -4.75
N ILE A 57 -7.37 23.77 -4.81
CA ILE A 57 -7.94 23.28 -6.07
C ILE A 57 -8.73 24.36 -6.80
N LYS A 58 -9.45 25.23 -6.06
CA LYS A 58 -10.16 26.39 -6.63
C LYS A 58 -9.23 27.42 -7.27
N HIS A 59 -7.99 27.52 -6.81
CA HIS A 59 -6.96 28.42 -7.38
C HIS A 59 -6.18 27.78 -8.53
N CYS A 60 -6.34 26.48 -8.76
CA CYS A 60 -5.76 25.83 -9.92
C CYS A 60 -6.55 26.16 -11.19
N TYR A 61 -5.86 26.30 -12.31
CA TYR A 61 -6.50 26.22 -13.62
C TYR A 61 -6.57 24.76 -14.07
N ILE A 62 -7.57 24.43 -14.89
CA ILE A 62 -7.81 23.08 -15.36
C ILE A 62 -7.41 23.00 -16.83
N ASP A 63 -6.55 22.05 -17.17
CA ASP A 63 -6.21 21.70 -18.55
C ASP A 63 -6.18 20.18 -18.71
N ASN A 64 -6.88 19.64 -19.71
CA ASN A 64 -6.99 18.20 -19.95
C ASN A 64 -7.34 17.36 -18.69
N ASP A 65 -8.32 17.82 -17.90
CA ASP A 65 -8.77 17.22 -16.63
C ASP A 65 -7.68 17.15 -15.52
N LYS A 66 -6.63 17.98 -15.65
CA LYS A 66 -5.56 18.11 -14.67
C LYS A 66 -5.56 19.51 -14.08
N TYR A 67 -5.23 19.60 -12.80
CA TYR A 67 -5.13 20.86 -12.09
C TYR A 67 -3.69 21.36 -12.17
N TYR A 68 -3.54 22.65 -12.41
CA TYR A 68 -2.24 23.31 -12.49
C TYR A 68 -2.25 24.61 -11.70
N ILE A 69 -1.11 24.91 -11.06
CA ILE A 69 -0.87 26.19 -10.40
C ILE A 69 0.46 26.76 -10.87
N PHE A 70 0.52 28.06 -11.10
CA PHE A 70 1.75 28.72 -11.49
C PHE A 70 2.60 29.02 -10.25
N MET A 71 3.87 28.65 -10.32
CA MET A 71 4.85 28.98 -9.29
C MET A 71 6.07 29.66 -9.90
N SER A 72 6.48 30.73 -9.26
CA SER A 72 7.67 31.50 -9.59
C SER A 72 8.73 31.29 -8.51
N SER A 73 9.99 31.23 -8.92
CA SER A 73 11.19 31.13 -8.09
C SER A 73 12.23 32.10 -8.61
N ALA A 74 13.30 32.35 -7.86
CA ALA A 74 14.33 33.33 -8.23
C ALA A 74 14.91 33.15 -9.64
N THR A 75 14.88 31.95 -10.20
CA THR A 75 15.44 31.63 -11.53
C THR A 75 14.40 31.20 -12.57
N ILE A 76 13.13 31.02 -12.19
CA ILE A 76 12.08 30.52 -13.08
C ILE A 76 10.79 31.26 -12.77
N ASN A 77 10.22 31.95 -13.76
CA ASN A 77 8.94 32.63 -13.64
C ASN A 77 7.81 31.76 -14.20
N ASP A 78 6.66 31.79 -13.53
CA ASP A 78 5.38 31.21 -13.93
C ASP A 78 5.51 29.80 -14.51
N ARG A 79 6.23 28.94 -13.78
CA ARG A 79 6.27 27.53 -14.13
C ARG A 79 4.94 26.88 -13.74
N PRO A 80 4.21 26.26 -14.68
CA PRO A 80 3.04 25.48 -14.33
C PRO A 80 3.48 24.22 -13.59
N VAL A 81 2.86 23.99 -12.43
CA VAL A 81 3.07 22.81 -11.60
C VAL A 81 1.75 22.06 -11.54
N GLU A 82 1.79 20.77 -11.90
CA GLU A 82 0.62 19.90 -11.81
C GLU A 82 0.29 19.62 -10.34
N VAL A 83 -0.96 19.85 -9.96
CA VAL A 83 -1.53 19.52 -8.66
C VAL A 83 -2.44 18.32 -8.85
N ARG A 84 -2.17 17.25 -8.10
CA ARG A 84 -2.96 16.01 -8.17
C ARG A 84 -3.59 15.74 -6.81
N PRO A 85 -4.88 16.08 -6.62
CA PRO A 85 -5.54 15.83 -5.35
C PRO A 85 -5.70 14.32 -5.12
N TRP A 86 -5.51 13.89 -3.88
CA TRP A 86 -5.94 12.58 -3.42
C TRP A 86 -7.47 12.58 -3.29
N ARG A 87 -8.15 11.65 -3.97
CA ARG A 87 -9.61 11.54 -3.88
C ARG A 87 -9.98 10.41 -2.94
N LEU A 88 -10.91 10.68 -2.02
CA LEU A 88 -11.43 9.64 -1.12
C LEU A 88 -12.11 8.49 -1.89
N SER A 89 -12.66 8.78 -3.07
CA SER A 89 -13.23 7.78 -3.97
C SER A 89 -12.20 6.79 -4.57
N ASP A 90 -10.90 7.07 -4.44
CA ASP A 90 -9.83 6.18 -4.92
C ASP A 90 -9.33 5.21 -3.82
N VAL A 91 -9.90 5.29 -2.60
CA VAL A 91 -9.49 4.49 -1.44
C VAL A 91 -9.91 3.04 -1.57
N ASP A 92 -11.08 2.77 -2.13
CA ASP A 92 -11.62 1.43 -2.30
C ASP A 92 -12.07 1.18 -3.73
N TRP A 93 -12.06 -0.10 -4.08
CA TRP A 93 -12.58 -0.60 -5.34
C TRP A 93 -13.31 -1.91 -5.06
N LEU A 94 -14.52 -2.02 -5.59
CA LEU A 94 -15.40 -3.19 -5.49
C LEU A 94 -15.78 -3.65 -6.89
N LEU A 95 -15.71 -4.96 -7.13
CA LEU A 95 -16.17 -5.54 -8.40
C LEU A 95 -17.69 -5.44 -8.54
N ASP A 96 -18.42 -5.78 -7.47
CA ASP A 96 -19.87 -5.65 -7.36
C ASP A 96 -20.21 -5.34 -5.88
N PRO A 97 -20.90 -4.23 -5.58
CA PRO A 97 -21.32 -3.88 -4.22
C PRO A 97 -22.21 -4.92 -3.52
N LYS A 98 -22.86 -5.81 -4.28
CA LYS A 98 -23.75 -6.86 -3.74
C LYS A 98 -23.04 -8.17 -3.45
N MET A 99 -21.81 -8.34 -3.91
CA MET A 99 -21.05 -9.57 -3.75
C MET A 99 -20.54 -9.73 -2.33
N GLU A 100 -20.69 -10.92 -1.77
CA GLU A 100 -20.10 -11.24 -0.47
C GLU A 100 -18.58 -11.40 -0.58
N ILE A 101 -17.85 -10.64 0.22
CA ILE A 101 -16.40 -10.70 0.29
C ILE A 101 -16.01 -11.78 1.28
N ASN A 102 -15.29 -12.81 0.82
CA ASN A 102 -14.70 -13.79 1.72
C ASN A 102 -13.32 -13.30 2.22
N PRO A 103 -13.20 -12.87 3.49
CA PRO A 103 -11.95 -12.29 3.99
C PRO A 103 -10.81 -13.33 4.14
N HIS A 104 -11.09 -14.63 3.99
CA HIS A 104 -10.05 -15.66 3.95
C HIS A 104 -9.22 -15.63 2.67
N PHE A 105 -9.72 -14.99 1.62
CA PHE A 105 -9.02 -14.82 0.35
C PHE A 105 -8.36 -13.43 0.23
N THR A 106 -8.22 -12.74 1.35
CA THR A 106 -7.59 -11.42 1.41
C THR A 106 -6.08 -11.54 1.62
N VAL A 107 -5.32 -10.80 0.81
CA VAL A 107 -3.90 -10.56 0.99
C VAL A 107 -3.65 -9.14 1.48
N PHE A 108 -2.62 -8.99 2.29
CA PHE A 108 -1.98 -7.72 2.59
C PHE A 108 -0.93 -7.41 1.51
N VAL A 109 -0.93 -6.18 1.02
CA VAL A 109 -0.01 -5.68 0.00
C VAL A 109 0.74 -4.47 0.57
N GLY A 110 2.05 -4.61 0.77
CA GLY A 110 2.91 -3.55 1.29
C GLY A 110 3.83 -2.96 0.23
N GLY A 111 4.23 -1.70 0.41
CA GLY A 111 5.08 -0.98 -0.54
C GLY A 111 4.29 -0.28 -1.66
N VAL A 112 2.99 -0.08 -1.46
CA VAL A 112 2.12 0.62 -2.41
C VAL A 112 2.50 2.11 -2.44
N PRO A 113 2.81 2.72 -3.59
CA PRO A 113 3.06 4.15 -3.66
C PRO A 113 1.82 4.97 -3.30
N ARG A 114 2.00 6.10 -2.62
CA ARG A 114 0.91 7.00 -2.21
C ARG A 114 -0.04 7.45 -3.34
N PRO A 115 0.43 7.72 -4.57
CA PRO A 115 -0.47 8.13 -5.66
C PRO A 115 -1.32 6.99 -6.25
N THR A 116 -1.06 5.74 -5.86
CA THR A 116 -1.71 4.56 -6.45
C THR A 116 -3.16 4.47 -5.98
N LYS A 117 -4.07 4.19 -6.92
CA LYS A 117 -5.50 4.01 -6.64
C LYS A 117 -5.83 2.55 -6.32
N ALA A 118 -6.88 2.32 -5.54
CA ALA A 118 -7.37 0.95 -5.28
C ALA A 118 -7.74 0.19 -6.57
N SER A 119 -8.33 0.89 -7.54
CA SER A 119 -8.68 0.33 -8.86
C SER A 119 -7.47 -0.13 -9.66
N GLU A 120 -6.36 0.62 -9.61
CA GLU A 120 -5.10 0.24 -10.28
C GLU A 120 -4.52 -1.03 -9.68
N ILE A 121 -4.57 -1.18 -8.35
CA ILE A 121 -4.13 -2.39 -7.65
C ILE A 121 -5.04 -3.56 -8.03
N ALA A 122 -6.37 -3.37 -8.02
CA ALA A 122 -7.32 -4.41 -8.37
C ALA A 122 -7.09 -4.93 -9.79
N GLN A 123 -6.89 -4.02 -10.75
CA GLN A 123 -6.60 -4.37 -12.13
C GLN A 123 -5.28 -5.14 -12.25
N ALA A 124 -4.20 -4.63 -11.65
CA ALA A 124 -2.89 -5.26 -11.70
C ALA A 124 -2.90 -6.67 -11.08
N MET A 125 -3.49 -6.81 -9.90
CA MET A 125 -3.59 -8.09 -9.20
C MET A 125 -4.50 -9.08 -9.93
N THR A 126 -5.55 -8.57 -10.60
CA THR A 126 -6.40 -9.39 -11.49
C THR A 126 -5.60 -9.98 -12.65
N SER A 127 -4.78 -9.17 -13.32
CA SER A 127 -3.93 -9.63 -14.42
C SER A 127 -2.85 -10.62 -13.97
N LEU A 128 -2.31 -10.47 -12.76
CA LEU A 128 -1.24 -11.32 -12.25
C LEU A 128 -1.71 -12.67 -11.71
N TYR A 129 -2.82 -12.69 -10.96
CA TYR A 129 -3.20 -13.86 -10.16
C TYR A 129 -4.65 -14.34 -10.40
N GLY A 130 -5.47 -13.53 -11.06
CA GLY A 130 -6.88 -13.81 -11.33
C GLY A 130 -7.85 -12.90 -10.57
N GLN A 131 -9.14 -13.04 -10.84
CA GLN A 131 -10.19 -12.06 -10.51
C GLN A 131 -10.13 -11.55 -9.06
N VAL A 132 -9.92 -10.24 -8.92
CA VAL A 132 -10.07 -9.50 -7.66
C VAL A 132 -11.52 -9.07 -7.51
N CYS A 133 -12.00 -9.17 -6.27
CA CYS A 133 -13.37 -8.88 -5.87
C CYS A 133 -13.44 -7.57 -5.05
N TYR A 134 -12.35 -7.23 -4.36
CA TYR A 134 -12.18 -6.02 -3.58
C TYR A 134 -10.71 -5.61 -3.52
N ALA A 135 -10.44 -4.31 -3.57
CA ALA A 135 -9.17 -3.72 -3.17
C ALA A 135 -9.42 -2.48 -2.31
N GLY A 136 -8.62 -2.27 -1.27
CA GLY A 136 -8.74 -1.09 -0.42
C GLY A 136 -7.39 -0.64 0.10
N LEU A 137 -7.12 0.65 0.03
CA LEU A 137 -5.93 1.28 0.56
C LEU A 137 -6.11 1.56 2.06
N ASP A 138 -5.06 1.32 2.83
CA ASP A 138 -5.06 1.71 4.23
C ASP A 138 -4.69 3.20 4.31
N ILE A 139 -5.61 3.98 4.86
CA ILE A 139 -5.47 5.42 5.05
C ILE A 139 -5.25 5.77 6.52
N ASP A 140 -4.61 6.91 6.77
CA ASP A 140 -4.57 7.52 8.08
C ASP A 140 -5.96 8.04 8.46
N HIS A 141 -6.43 7.77 9.68
CA HIS A 141 -7.78 8.15 10.10
C HIS A 141 -7.95 9.65 10.32
N GLU A 142 -6.87 10.36 10.70
CA GLU A 142 -6.89 11.79 10.93
C GLU A 142 -6.70 12.54 9.61
N LEU A 143 -5.65 12.18 8.86
CA LEU A 143 -5.27 12.88 7.64
C LEU A 143 -6.02 12.39 6.38
N ARG A 144 -6.75 11.28 6.47
CA ARG A 144 -7.43 10.60 5.35
C ARG A 144 -6.50 10.35 4.15
N TYR A 145 -5.22 10.11 4.45
CA TYR A 145 -4.14 10.03 3.47
C TYR A 145 -3.52 8.62 3.41
N PRO A 146 -3.14 8.08 2.23
CA PRO A 146 -2.64 6.71 2.09
C PRO A 146 -1.36 6.40 2.87
N LYS A 147 -1.30 5.22 3.52
CA LYS A 147 -0.17 4.75 4.35
C LYS A 147 0.78 3.77 3.65
N ASN A 148 0.67 3.62 2.33
CA ASN A 148 1.48 2.69 1.51
C ASN A 148 1.16 1.20 1.67
N TYR A 149 -0.02 0.89 2.19
CA TYR A 149 -0.50 -0.48 2.33
C TYR A 149 -1.87 -0.62 1.66
N ALA A 150 -2.16 -1.81 1.19
CA ALA A 150 -3.45 -2.17 0.65
C ALA A 150 -3.87 -3.57 1.09
N ARG A 151 -5.17 -3.82 1.00
CA ARG A 151 -5.81 -5.11 1.15
C ARG A 151 -6.46 -5.48 -0.18
N VAL A 152 -6.24 -6.71 -0.63
CA VAL A 152 -6.80 -7.20 -1.90
C VAL A 152 -7.46 -8.53 -1.63
N THR A 153 -8.73 -8.67 -2.00
CA THR A 153 -9.48 -9.93 -1.84
C THR A 153 -9.78 -10.52 -3.21
N PHE A 154 -9.42 -11.79 -3.37
CA PHE A 154 -9.68 -12.55 -4.59
C PHE A 154 -11.04 -13.25 -4.54
N VAL A 155 -11.63 -13.48 -5.72
CA VAL A 155 -12.84 -14.29 -5.85
C VAL A 155 -12.56 -15.76 -5.53
N SER A 156 -11.36 -16.27 -5.86
CA SER A 156 -11.03 -17.68 -5.73
C SER A 156 -9.86 -17.94 -4.78
N MET A 157 -9.89 -19.10 -4.12
CA MET A 157 -8.77 -19.62 -3.33
C MET A 157 -7.51 -19.82 -4.18
N HIS A 158 -7.66 -20.25 -5.43
CA HIS A 158 -6.53 -20.46 -6.35
C HIS A 158 -5.74 -19.16 -6.59
N SER A 159 -6.43 -18.05 -6.88
CA SER A 159 -5.81 -16.73 -7.07
C SER A 159 -5.13 -16.23 -5.79
N PHE A 160 -5.79 -16.41 -4.65
CA PHE A 160 -5.21 -16.10 -3.33
C PHE A 160 -3.90 -16.86 -3.07
N LEU A 161 -3.90 -18.19 -3.27
CA LEU A 161 -2.70 -19.02 -3.09
C LEU A 161 -1.58 -18.64 -4.06
N ALA A 162 -1.91 -18.35 -5.32
CA ALA A 162 -0.95 -17.90 -6.32
C ALA A 162 -0.29 -16.57 -5.91
N ALA A 163 -1.06 -15.62 -5.37
CA ALA A 163 -0.55 -14.35 -4.89
C ALA A 163 0.38 -14.52 -3.68
N VAL A 164 -0.05 -15.29 -2.67
CA VAL A 164 0.77 -15.55 -1.46
C VAL A 164 2.05 -16.31 -1.82
N LYS A 165 1.99 -17.27 -2.74
CA LYS A 165 3.15 -18.05 -3.17
C LYS A 165 4.22 -17.19 -3.82
N ASN A 166 3.85 -16.20 -4.63
CA ASN A 166 4.82 -15.36 -5.33
C ASN A 166 5.47 -14.32 -4.43
N ARG A 167 4.86 -13.96 -3.29
CA ARG A 167 5.35 -13.07 -2.21
C ARG A 167 5.72 -11.64 -2.63
N TYR A 168 6.26 -11.43 -3.82
CA TYR A 168 6.57 -10.14 -4.39
C TYR A 168 5.88 -10.05 -5.75
N ALA A 169 5.31 -8.90 -6.02
CA ALA A 169 4.69 -8.60 -7.30
C ALA A 169 5.26 -7.30 -7.84
N SER A 170 5.30 -7.18 -9.17
CA SER A 170 5.58 -5.91 -9.80
C SER A 170 4.59 -5.60 -10.91
N PHE A 171 4.20 -4.33 -11.00
CA PHE A 171 3.26 -3.84 -12.00
C PHE A 171 3.51 -2.36 -12.29
N PHE A 172 3.03 -1.88 -13.43
CA PHE A 172 3.22 -0.50 -13.85
C PHE A 172 2.11 0.40 -13.31
N SER A 173 2.48 1.58 -12.79
CA SER A 173 1.50 2.65 -12.53
C SER A 173 1.29 3.48 -13.78
N ALA A 174 0.03 3.61 -14.21
CA ALA A 174 -0.35 4.45 -15.36
C ALA A 174 -0.28 5.96 -15.05
N GLY A 175 -0.06 6.33 -13.79
CA GLY A 175 -0.34 7.68 -13.28
C GLY A 175 0.71 8.74 -13.58
N LEU A 176 1.94 8.43 -13.98
CA LEU A 176 2.92 9.46 -14.35
C LEU A 176 2.90 9.60 -15.87
N ASN A 177 2.50 10.76 -16.39
CA ASN A 177 2.48 10.95 -17.84
C ASN A 177 3.87 10.64 -18.42
N ALA A 178 3.92 9.73 -19.39
CA ALA A 178 5.05 9.48 -20.30
C ALA A 178 5.32 10.68 -21.23
N ALA A 179 5.12 11.90 -20.75
CA ALA A 179 5.20 13.15 -21.51
C ALA A 179 6.58 13.80 -21.32
N LYS A 180 7.63 13.03 -21.63
CA LYS A 180 8.86 13.58 -22.22
C LYS A 180 9.33 12.57 -23.26
N LYS A 181 8.88 12.76 -24.51
CA LYS A 181 9.58 12.23 -25.70
C LYS A 181 10.99 12.84 -25.67
N VAL A 182 11.92 12.14 -25.03
CA VAL A 182 13.34 12.44 -25.10
C VAL A 182 13.98 11.16 -25.57
N SER A 183 14.41 11.17 -26.84
CA SER A 183 15.27 10.13 -27.39
C SER A 183 16.47 9.96 -26.47
N LEU A 184 16.61 8.79 -25.84
CA LEU A 184 17.87 8.09 -25.58
C LEU A 184 17.58 6.82 -24.75
N ALA A 185 18.02 5.67 -25.24
CA ALA A 185 17.82 4.34 -24.65
C ALA A 185 18.30 4.21 -23.17
N LEU A 186 19.16 5.11 -22.70
CA LEU A 186 19.63 5.16 -21.30
C LEU A 186 18.60 5.80 -20.33
N PHE A 187 17.66 6.62 -20.83
CA PHE A 187 16.58 7.17 -20.00
C PHE A 187 15.44 6.16 -19.82
N TYR A 188 15.27 5.21 -20.76
CA TYR A 188 14.27 4.15 -20.65
C TYR A 188 14.46 3.30 -19.38
N PHE A 189 15.69 2.88 -19.06
CA PHE A 189 15.96 2.12 -17.83
C PHE A 189 15.67 2.92 -16.55
N ARG A 190 16.12 4.18 -16.47
CA ARG A 190 15.88 5.04 -15.30
C ARG A 190 14.41 5.40 -15.13
N THR A 191 13.71 5.65 -16.23
CA THR A 191 12.30 6.10 -16.24
C THR A 191 11.39 4.93 -15.95
N LEU A 192 11.56 3.80 -16.64
CA LEU A 192 10.77 2.59 -16.43
C LEU A 192 10.83 2.10 -14.97
N PHE A 193 11.99 2.25 -14.31
CA PHE A 193 12.12 1.94 -12.87
C PHE A 193 11.25 2.84 -11.98
N TYR A 194 11.04 4.13 -12.31
CA TYR A 194 10.10 4.99 -11.56
C TYR A 194 8.63 4.59 -11.77
N PHE A 195 8.33 3.80 -12.79
CA PHE A 195 6.97 3.37 -13.14
C PHE A 195 6.62 1.98 -12.61
N ILE A 196 7.62 1.15 -12.33
CA ILE A 196 7.43 -0.19 -11.81
C ILE A 196 7.25 -0.11 -10.31
N ILE A 197 6.05 -0.48 -9.87
CA ILE A 197 5.72 -0.67 -8.47
C ILE A 197 6.21 -2.06 -8.06
N PHE A 198 6.97 -2.14 -6.98
CA PHE A 198 7.31 -3.40 -6.32
C PHE A 198 6.54 -3.48 -5.01
N VAL A 199 5.75 -4.53 -4.84
CA VAL A 199 4.98 -4.76 -3.62
C VAL A 199 5.33 -6.10 -2.99
N GLU A 200 5.23 -6.17 -1.66
CA GLU A 200 5.24 -7.43 -0.91
C GLU A 200 3.80 -7.88 -0.64
N VAL A 201 3.51 -9.14 -0.90
CA VAL A 201 2.22 -9.79 -0.73
C VAL A 201 2.33 -10.81 0.41
N LYS A 202 1.42 -10.72 1.38
CA LYS A 202 1.31 -11.64 2.52
C LYS A 202 -0.15 -12.04 2.74
N PRO A 203 -0.44 -13.21 3.35
CA PRO A 203 -1.79 -13.47 3.82
C PRO A 203 -2.25 -12.38 4.79
N TYR A 204 -3.50 -11.94 4.67
CA TYR A 204 -4.07 -11.00 5.62
C TYR A 204 -4.45 -11.73 6.92
N VAL A 205 -3.91 -11.25 8.05
CA VAL A 205 -4.19 -11.81 9.38
C VAL A 205 -5.30 -10.99 10.04
N MET A 206 -6.44 -11.62 10.28
CA MET A 206 -7.63 -11.02 10.89
C MET A 206 -7.55 -11.04 12.43
N ASP A 207 -8.13 -10.03 13.08
CA ASP A 207 -8.07 -9.86 14.54
C ASP A 207 -9.07 -10.72 15.32
N SER A 208 -10.17 -11.14 14.69
CA SER A 208 -11.33 -11.69 15.39
C SER A 208 -11.79 -13.02 14.78
N LYS A 209 -10.91 -14.01 14.79
CA LYS A 209 -11.23 -15.37 14.33
C LYS A 209 -11.18 -16.38 15.47
N LYS A 210 -12.09 -17.35 15.45
CA LYS A 210 -11.99 -18.53 16.31
C LYS A 210 -10.96 -19.49 15.72
N CYS A 211 -10.49 -20.43 16.52
CA CYS A 211 -9.60 -21.48 16.02
C CYS A 211 -10.32 -22.34 14.97
N ASP A 212 -9.69 -22.53 13.81
CA ASP A 212 -10.24 -23.33 12.71
C ASP A 212 -10.29 -24.84 13.04
N GLN A 213 -9.52 -25.29 14.03
CA GLN A 213 -9.46 -26.70 14.44
C GLN A 213 -10.52 -27.08 15.48
N CYS A 214 -10.78 -26.20 16.45
CA CYS A 214 -11.66 -26.53 17.59
C CYS A 214 -12.85 -25.58 17.75
N CYS A 215 -12.97 -24.54 16.91
CA CYS A 215 -14.03 -23.53 17.00
C CYS A 215 -14.16 -22.87 18.39
N GLY A 216 -13.07 -22.83 19.17
CA GLY A 216 -13.02 -22.26 20.52
C GLY A 216 -13.25 -23.25 21.66
N THR A 217 -13.60 -24.51 21.38
CA THR A 217 -13.90 -25.52 22.42
C THR A 217 -12.72 -25.83 23.32
N LYS A 218 -11.50 -25.93 22.77
CA LYS A 218 -10.26 -26.20 23.54
C LYS A 218 -9.67 -24.96 24.23
N CYS A 219 -10.30 -23.79 24.12
CA CYS A 219 -9.76 -22.54 24.68
C CYS A 219 -10.84 -21.63 25.29
N GLU A 220 -11.88 -22.22 25.91
CA GLU A 220 -12.92 -21.48 26.64
C GLU A 220 -13.64 -20.43 25.78
N GLY A 221 -13.79 -20.69 24.48
CA GLY A 221 -14.39 -19.75 23.52
C GLY A 221 -13.51 -18.56 23.13
N LYS A 222 -12.25 -18.50 23.60
CA LYS A 222 -11.29 -17.44 23.21
C LYS A 222 -11.03 -17.46 21.70
N LEU A 223 -10.73 -16.28 21.17
CA LEU A 223 -10.29 -16.11 19.78
C LEU A 223 -8.92 -16.78 19.56
N ALA A 224 -8.65 -17.16 18.33
CA ALA A 224 -7.36 -17.68 17.90
C ALA A 224 -6.29 -16.60 18.09
N SER A 225 -5.22 -16.97 18.80
CA SER A 225 -4.08 -16.10 19.08
C SER A 225 -2.94 -16.27 18.07
N LEU A 226 -2.99 -17.32 17.25
CA LEU A 226 -1.91 -17.73 16.35
C LEU A 226 -2.48 -17.91 14.94
N TYR A 227 -1.75 -17.45 13.93
CA TYR A 227 -2.06 -17.72 12.53
C TYR A 227 -0.86 -18.39 11.85
N CYS A 228 -1.08 -19.52 11.18
CA CYS A 228 -0.03 -20.18 10.41
C CYS A 228 0.00 -19.62 8.99
N GLY A 229 1.00 -18.80 8.66
CA GLY A 229 1.15 -18.20 7.32
C GLY A 229 1.73 -19.13 6.25
N HIS A 230 2.05 -20.38 6.59
CA HIS A 230 2.60 -21.34 5.62
C HIS A 230 1.50 -21.81 4.66
N LEU A 231 1.82 -21.94 3.36
CA LEU A 231 0.86 -22.25 2.29
C LEU A 231 0.07 -23.55 2.49
N SER A 232 0.64 -24.53 3.21
CA SER A 232 -0.03 -25.80 3.52
C SER A 232 -0.97 -25.72 4.74
N CYS A 233 -0.96 -24.61 5.49
CA CYS A 233 -1.82 -24.41 6.65
C CYS A 233 -2.83 -23.28 6.44
N LEU A 234 -2.37 -22.02 6.34
CA LEU A 234 -3.21 -20.82 6.18
C LEU A 234 -4.43 -20.79 7.12
N GLN A 235 -4.20 -21.12 8.39
CA GLN A 235 -5.23 -21.38 9.39
C GLN A 235 -4.98 -20.64 10.70
N TYR A 236 -6.06 -20.37 11.42
CA TYR A 236 -6.10 -19.77 12.75
C TYR A 236 -6.12 -20.85 13.83
N PHE A 237 -5.22 -20.74 14.80
CA PHE A 237 -5.07 -21.70 15.89
C PHE A 237 -5.18 -20.99 17.25
N CYS A 238 -5.86 -21.65 18.19
CA CYS A 238 -5.58 -21.41 19.60
C CYS A 238 -4.29 -22.15 19.98
N ARG A 239 -3.67 -21.77 21.09
CA ARG A 239 -2.38 -22.36 21.50
C ARG A 239 -2.41 -23.90 21.62
N PRO A 240 -3.40 -24.53 22.28
CA PRO A 240 -3.45 -26.00 22.36
C PRO A 240 -3.52 -26.67 20.98
N CYS A 241 -4.33 -26.14 20.07
CA CYS A 241 -4.45 -26.69 18.72
C CYS A 241 -3.18 -26.45 17.87
N TRP A 242 -2.46 -25.35 18.09
CA TRP A 242 -1.19 -25.14 17.42
C TRP A 242 -0.18 -26.22 17.81
N ASP A 243 -0.03 -26.44 19.11
CA ASP A 243 0.95 -27.40 19.64
C ASP A 243 0.62 -28.82 19.20
N GLU A 244 -0.64 -29.22 19.25
CA GLU A 244 -1.11 -30.54 18.80
C GLU A 244 -0.90 -30.73 17.28
N PHE A 245 -1.22 -29.71 16.47
CA PHE A 245 -1.15 -29.82 15.01
C PHE A 245 0.27 -29.72 14.46
N HIS A 246 1.12 -28.85 15.02
CA HIS A 246 2.47 -28.59 14.51
C HIS A 246 3.56 -29.40 15.22
N TYR A 247 3.37 -29.77 16.49
CA TYR A 247 4.37 -30.46 17.31
C TYR A 247 3.88 -31.79 17.89
N GLY A 248 2.62 -32.17 17.67
CA GLY A 248 2.08 -33.43 18.16
C GLY A 248 2.78 -34.66 17.57
N SER A 249 2.52 -35.83 18.18
CA SER A 249 3.12 -37.11 17.78
C SER A 249 2.88 -37.50 16.31
N HIS A 250 1.80 -37.00 15.71
CA HIS A 250 1.43 -37.25 14.32
C HIS A 250 1.86 -36.13 13.36
N ALA A 251 2.45 -35.04 13.88
CA ALA A 251 2.88 -33.93 13.06
C ALA A 251 4.12 -34.33 12.23
N SER A 252 4.09 -34.04 10.93
CA SER A 252 5.27 -34.22 10.09
C SER A 252 6.40 -33.27 10.52
N LYS A 253 7.65 -33.66 10.29
CA LYS A 253 8.81 -32.80 10.55
C LYS A 253 8.73 -31.43 9.86
N LEU A 254 8.03 -31.35 8.72
CA LEU A 254 7.83 -30.09 7.99
C LEU A 254 6.91 -29.14 8.76
N LEU A 255 5.81 -29.63 9.34
CA LEU A 255 4.89 -28.80 10.13
C LEU A 255 5.58 -28.14 11.32
N ALA A 256 6.54 -28.83 11.95
CA ALA A 256 7.31 -28.28 13.07
C ALA A 256 8.18 -27.08 12.67
N THR A 257 8.47 -26.89 11.38
CA THR A 257 9.24 -25.72 10.88
C THR A 257 8.37 -24.48 10.64
N HIS A 258 7.04 -24.63 10.67
CA HIS A 258 6.13 -23.52 10.50
C HIS A 258 6.24 -22.55 11.67
N LYS A 259 6.14 -21.25 11.37
CA LYS A 259 6.23 -20.20 12.38
C LYS A 259 4.88 -19.52 12.59
N PRO A 260 4.42 -19.37 13.85
CA PRO A 260 3.18 -18.67 14.10
C PRO A 260 3.34 -17.17 13.87
N LEU A 261 2.33 -16.58 13.26
CA LEU A 261 2.15 -15.13 13.17
C LEU A 261 1.18 -14.70 14.27
N ILE A 262 1.55 -13.66 15.01
CA ILE A 262 0.69 -13.01 16.00
C ILE A 262 0.43 -11.60 15.53
N ARG A 263 -0.82 -11.15 15.67
CA ARG A 263 -1.17 -9.75 15.52
C ARG A 263 -1.22 -9.08 16.89
N ILE A 264 -0.31 -8.14 17.13
CA ILE A 264 -0.29 -7.28 18.32
C ILE A 264 -0.77 -5.91 17.87
N GLN A 265 -1.96 -5.51 18.32
CA GLN A 265 -2.64 -4.29 17.85
C GLN A 265 -2.77 -4.28 16.31
N ASN A 266 -1.98 -3.43 15.64
CA ASN A 266 -1.99 -3.27 14.17
C ASN A 266 -0.77 -3.88 13.47
N HIS A 267 0.08 -4.60 14.19
CA HIS A 267 1.29 -5.21 13.62
C HIS A 267 1.24 -6.73 13.68
N VAL A 268 1.51 -7.36 12.53
CA VAL A 268 1.72 -8.81 12.45
C VAL A 268 3.21 -9.09 12.61
N GLN A 269 3.56 -9.88 13.61
CA GLN A 269 4.92 -10.30 13.90
C GLN A 269 5.02 -11.82 13.92
N VAL A 270 6.19 -12.33 13.54
CA VAL A 270 6.52 -13.75 13.73
C VAL A 270 6.80 -13.95 15.21
N LEU A 271 6.09 -14.88 15.86
CA LEU A 271 6.44 -15.28 17.22
C LEU A 271 7.76 -16.04 17.17
N LEU A 272 8.78 -15.47 17.80
CA LEU A 272 10.00 -16.19 18.12
C LEU A 272 9.68 -17.03 19.37
N LEU A 273 9.54 -18.34 19.15
CA LEU A 273 9.43 -19.34 20.22
C LEU A 273 10.80 -19.63 20.81
#